data_AF-A0A821JY84-F1
#
_entry.id   AF-A0A821JY84-F1
#
_cell.length_a   1.000
_cell.length_b   1.000
_cell.length_c   1.000
_cell.angle_alpha   90.00
_cell.angle_beta   90.00
_cell.angle_gamma   90.00
#
_symmetry.space_group_name_H-M   'P 1'
#
loop_
_entity.id
_entity.type
_entity.pdbx_description
1 polymer ?
#
loop_
_entity_poly.entity_id
_entity_poly.type
_entity_poly.pdbx_seq_one_letter_code
_entity_poly.pdbx_strand_id
1 'polypeptide(L)' 'MNLNSILVLQNKIDLVKEVQAKEQYQQIIDFLKNTNAEGAPIIQISAMLKYNMEVICEYIIRKIPVPLRDFTSKPRLI' A
#
# COMPACT_ATOMS: atom_id res chain seq x y z
N MET A 1 -0.25 2.66 -16.91
CA MET A 1 -1.49 2.34 -16.19
C MET A 1 -1.73 3.46 -15.18
N ASN A 2 -2.84 4.19 -15.26
CA ASN A 2 -3.16 5.21 -14.25
C ASN A 2 -3.85 4.52 -13.07
N LEU A 3 -3.07 4.16 -12.07
CA LEU A 3 -3.56 3.57 -10.82
C LEU A 3 -3.63 4.68 -9.77
N ASN A 4 -4.83 4.90 -9.21
CA ASN A 4 -5.08 5.95 -8.24
C ASN A 4 -5.16 5.42 -6.80
N SER A 5 -5.43 4.12 -6.63
CA SER A 5 -5.54 3.48 -5.31
C SER A 5 -4.25 2.76 -4.98
N ILE A 6 -3.35 3.44 -4.28
CA ILE A 6 -2.03 2.92 -3.88
C ILE A 6 -1.98 2.85 -2.35
N LEU A 7 -1.47 1.72 -1.85
CA LEU A 7 -1.21 1.47 -0.44
C LEU A 7 0.25 1.07 -0.30
N VAL A 8 0.99 1.76 0.56
CA VAL A 8 2.41 1.49 0.79
C VAL A 8 2.57 0.67 2.07
N LEU A 9 3.34 -0.42 1.99
CA LEU A 9 3.60 -1.28 3.13
C LEU A 9 5.09 -1.18 3.50
N GLN A 10 5.37 -0.65 4.69
CA GLN A 10 6.71 -0.67 5.26
C GLN A 10 6.89 -2.00 5.99
N ASN A 11 7.44 -3.00 5.29
CA ASN A 11 7.62 -4.35 5.81
C ASN A 11 8.97 -4.52 6.52
N LYS A 12 9.09 -5.61 7.30
CA LYS A 12 10.29 -6.00 8.08
C LYS A 12 10.63 -5.02 9.19
N ILE A 13 9.62 -4.38 9.81
CA ILE A 13 9.85 -3.44 10.92
C ILE A 13 10.47 -4.11 12.14
N ASP A 14 10.34 -5.44 12.24
CA ASP A 14 10.91 -6.28 13.29
C ASP A 14 12.44 -6.34 13.29
N LEU A 15 13.08 -6.00 12.15
CA LEU A 15 14.53 -6.05 12.00
C LEU A 15 15.23 -4.70 12.25
N VAL A 16 14.46 -3.62 12.43
CA VAL A 16 14.98 -2.25 12.53
C VAL A 16 14.61 -1.60 13.86
N LYS A 17 15.44 -0.67 14.32
CA LYS A 17 15.12 0.14 15.50
C LYS A 17 14.09 1.21 15.14
N GLU A 18 13.34 1.68 16.14
CA GLU A 18 12.30 2.71 15.97
C GLU A 18 12.80 3.96 15.23
N VAL A 19 14.00 4.43 15.56
CA VAL A 19 14.61 5.61 14.92
C VAL A 19 14.81 5.38 13.42
N GLN A 20 15.37 4.23 13.05
CA GLN A 20 15.61 3.85 11.65
C GLN A 20 14.28 3.68 10.88
N ALA A 21 13.27 3.10 11.53
CA ALA A 21 11.94 2.95 10.94
C ALA A 21 11.30 4.32 10.65
N LYS A 22 11.45 5.30 11.55
CA LYS A 22 10.95 6.67 11.37
C LYS A 22 11.71 7.43 10.29
N GLU A 23 13.03 7.29 10.24
CA GLU A 23 13.85 7.88 9.18
C GLU A 23 13.46 7.34 7.80
N GLN A 24 13.31 6.01 7.69
CA GLN A 24 12.86 5.38 6.46
C GLN A 24 11.43 5.82 6.09
N TYR A 25 10.53 5.95 7.07
CA TYR A 25 9.18 6.45 6.83
C TYR A 25 9.20 7.85 6.19
N GLN A 26 10.06 8.74 6.69
CA GLN A 26 10.23 10.07 6.11
C GLN A 26 10.80 10.01 4.70
N GLN A 27 11.79 9.15 4.45
CA GLN A 27 12.35 8.91 3.12
C GLN A 27 11.29 8.40 2.13
N ILE A 28 10.38 7.52 2.58
CA ILE A 28 9.26 7.03 1.77
C ILE A 28 8.34 8.19 1.40
N ILE A 29 7.98 9.05 2.36
CA ILE A 29 7.15 10.23 2.06
C ILE A 29 7.84 11.11 1.01
N ASP A 30 9.13 11.38 1.19
CA ASP A 30 9.89 12.21 0.25
C ASP A 30 10.03 11.58 -1.13
N PHE A 31 10.13 10.25 -1.21
CA PHE A 31 10.14 9.50 -2.46
C PHE A 31 8.80 9.55 -3.20
N LEU A 32 7.69 9.55 -2.46
CA LEU A 32 6.34 9.57 -3.03
C LEU A 32 5.91 10.97 -3.49
N LYS A 33 6.58 12.04 -3.02
CA LYS A 33 6.33 13.41 -3.48
C LYS A 33 6.44 13.48 -5.01
N ASN A 34 5.47 14.12 -5.65
CA ASN A 34 5.39 14.28 -7.11
C ASN A 34 5.15 12.97 -7.89
N THR A 35 4.70 11.90 -7.22
CA THR A 35 4.26 10.65 -7.88
C THR A 35 2.75 10.51 -7.82
N ASN A 36 2.17 9.61 -8.62
CA ASN A 36 0.75 9.26 -8.52
C ASN A 36 0.35 8.64 -7.16
N ALA A 37 1.34 8.31 -6.33
CA ALA A 37 1.18 7.75 -4.99
C ALA A 37 1.39 8.80 -3.89
N GLU A 38 1.47 10.09 -4.24
CA GLU A 38 1.58 11.16 -3.26
C GLU A 38 0.38 11.13 -2.29
N GLY A 39 0.68 11.15 -0.98
CA GLY A 39 -0.35 11.02 0.05
C GLY A 39 -0.92 9.62 0.24
N ALA A 40 -0.37 8.59 -0.43
CA ALA A 40 -0.74 7.21 -0.17
C ALA A 40 -0.43 6.85 1.30
N PRO A 41 -1.33 6.12 1.99
CA PRO A 41 -1.07 5.70 3.35
C PRO A 41 0.05 4.66 3.40
N ILE A 42 0.84 4.77 4.45
CA ILE A 42 1.96 3.88 4.72
C ILE A 42 1.60 3.07 5.97
N ILE A 43 1.49 1.76 5.83
CA ILE A 43 1.21 0.84 6.95
C ILE A 43 2.50 0.09 7.28
N GLN A 44 2.90 0.17 8.55
CA GLN A 44 4.03 -0.57 9.10
C GLN A 44 3.60 -2.00 9.45
N ILE A 45 4.27 -2.99 8.89
CA ILE A 45 3.94 -4.40 9.11
C ILE A 45 5.17 -5.26 9.40
N SER A 46 4.91 -6.39 10.05
CA SER A 46 5.84 -7.52 10.06
C SER A 46 5.13 -8.73 9.47
N ALA A 47 5.45 -9.07 8.22
CA ALA A 47 4.86 -10.23 7.56
C ALA A 47 5.24 -11.55 8.25
N MET A 48 6.46 -11.66 8.79
CA MET A 48 6.95 -12.87 9.47
C MET A 48 6.23 -13.11 10.79
N LEU A 49 6.07 -12.05 11.60
CA LEU A 49 5.38 -12.12 12.89
C LEU A 49 3.87 -11.88 12.78
N LYS A 50 3.37 -11.62 11.55
CA LYS A 50 1.97 -11.34 11.20
C LYS A 50 1.36 -10.12 11.91
N TYR A 51 2.18 -9.14 12.30
CA TYR A 51 1.67 -7.90 12.90
C TYR A 51 1.05 -6.98 11.84
N ASN A 52 -0.07 -6.34 12.20
CA ASN A 52 -0.81 -5.36 11.41
C ASN A 52 -1.37 -5.90 10.08
N MET A 53 -1.46 -7.22 9.93
CA MET A 53 -2.08 -7.84 8.76
C MET A 53 -3.59 -7.56 8.70
N GLU A 54 -4.29 -7.50 9.83
CA GLU A 54 -5.73 -7.19 9.83
C GLU A 54 -6.00 -5.76 9.34
N VAL A 55 -5.12 -4.82 9.68
CA VAL A 55 -5.23 -3.41 9.28
C VAL A 55 -5.12 -3.27 7.76
N ILE A 56 -4.26 -4.07 7.11
CA ILE A 56 -4.18 -4.12 5.65
C ILE A 56 -5.51 -4.59 5.07
N CYS A 57 -6.04 -5.70 5.58
CA CYS A 57 -7.31 -6.26 5.10
C CYS A 57 -8.45 -5.25 5.24
N GLU A 58 -8.54 -4.59 6.40
CA GLU A 58 -9.52 -3.53 6.63
C GLU A 58 -9.36 -2.38 5.63
N TYR A 59 -8.12 -1.92 5.43
CA TYR A 59 -7.85 -0.81 4.52
C TYR A 59 -8.25 -1.15 3.09
N ILE A 60 -7.87 -2.33 2.59
CA ILE A 60 -8.22 -2.77 1.23
C ILE A 60 -9.73 -2.76 1.04
N ILE A 61 -10.48 -3.36 1.94
CA ILE A 61 -11.95 -3.45 1.83
C ILE A 61 -12.62 -2.08 1.92
N ARG A 62 -12.13 -1.20 2.79
CA ARG A 62 -12.76 0.10 3.04
C ARG A 62 -12.38 1.18 2.03
N LYS A 63 -11.18 1.10 1.43
CA LYS A 63 -10.61 2.20 0.65
C LYS A 63 -10.36 1.87 -0.81
N ILE A 64 -10.28 0.59 -1.19
CA ILE A 64 -10.07 0.19 -2.58
C ILE A 64 -11.40 -0.34 -3.15
N PRO A 65 -12.13 0.47 -3.94
CA PRO A 65 -13.38 0.03 -4.53
C PRO A 65 -13.13 -0.99 -5.64
N VAL A 66 -14.11 -1.87 -5.84
CA VAL A 66 -14.12 -2.77 -7.00
C VAL A 66 -14.36 -1.92 -8.25
N PRO A 67 -13.47 -1.94 -9.26
CA PRO A 67 -13.66 -1.17 -10.48
C PRO A 67 -14.86 -1.70 -11.26
N LEU A 68 -15.56 -0.80 -11.95
CA LEU A 68 -16.65 -1.19 -12.85
C LEU A 68 -16.10 -2.09 -13.97
N ARG A 69 -16.69 -3.27 -14.15
CA ARG A 69 -16.30 -4.23 -15.19
C ARG A 69 -17.38 -4.29 -16.27
N ASP A 70 -16.96 -4.24 -17.53
CA ASP A 70 -17.86 -4.43 -18.67
C ASP A 70 -17.95 -5.92 -19.02
N PHE A 71 -19.13 -6.50 -18.82
CA PHE A 71 -19.43 -7.90 -19.09
C PHE A 71 -19.97 -8.16 -20.51
N THR A 72 -20.21 -7.10 -21.29
CA THR A 72 -20.73 -7.19 -22.66
C THR A 72 -19.62 -7.21 -23.71
N SER A 73 -18.46 -6.66 -23.36
CA SER A 73 -17.27 -6.68 -24.20
C SER A 73 -16.78 -8.11 -24.51
N LYS A 74 -16.11 -8.26 -25.66
CA LYS A 74 -15.51 -9.54 -26.05
C LYS A 74 -14.46 -9.95 -25.00
N PRO A 75 -14.48 -11.20 -24.51
CA PRO A 75 -13.50 -11.67 -23.53
C PRO A 75 -12.08 -11.48 -24.06
N ARG A 76 -11.25 -10.81 -23.25
CA ARG A 76 -9.81 -10.70 -23.49
C ARG A 76 -9.11 -11.23 -22.24
N LEU A 77 -8.36 -12.31 -22.42
CA LEU A 77 -7.34 -12.73 -21.47
C LEU A 77 -6.01 -12.19 -22.01
N ILE A 78 -5.23 -11.59 -21.11
CA ILE A 78 -3.88 -11.08 -21.39
C ILE A 78 -2.90 -12.14 -20.91
#